data_AF-A0A845GWN7-F1
#
_entry.id   AF-A0A845GWN7-F1
#
_cell.length_a   1.000
_cell.length_b   1.000
_cell.length_c   1.000
_cell.angle_alpha   90.00
_cell.angle_beta   90.00
_cell.angle_gamma   90.00
#
_symmetry.space_group_name_H-M   'P 1'
#
loop_
_entity.id
_entity.type
_entity.pdbx_description
1 polymer ?
#
loop_
_entity_poly.entity_id
_entity_poly.type
_entity_poly.pdbx_seq_one_letter_code
_entity_poly.pdbx_strand_id
1 'polypeptide(L)'
;MTFPELAAPTSQPCSEQSGPGAPQSWTVSVANAKYHWYDLVAGFPQAPDIRDPIGRYQRRMQFELEAASAQRHLFFAVIRPRVRFDIKGAVQWGFFSLKLTLPLLMGADEARESITIELKVPFAATMKKPTVTLTPNFVTLNWGGLIEAFSVHDILQNYAHALKIPSKVVHVGQTRDDDARLGKGRLPALQRLHAQHSGHFDTLLLVQQLEVQVSCADGDPAGAARNADPVAADALQETRMELIEAALVSYFEGASARSRTAEQRTLRAARLAALQAQHNLTQYTIDLRYEDAGRYNYLCSEHVASARQHLLSCFIADGQAMVAPLPPPAKPGKG
;
A
#
# COMPACT_ATOMS: atom_id res chain seq x y z
N MET A 1 -23.60 54.97 42.71
CA MET A 1 -23.08 53.68 42.23
C MET A 1 -23.48 53.56 40.78
N THR A 2 -22.52 53.72 39.88
CA THR A 2 -22.75 53.80 38.43
C THR A 2 -21.55 53.10 37.79
N PHE A 3 -21.79 51.91 37.25
CA PHE A 3 -20.79 51.14 36.52
C PHE A 3 -20.66 51.71 35.10
N PRO A 4 -19.44 51.90 34.57
CA PRO A 4 -19.27 52.14 33.15
C PRO A 4 -19.33 50.81 32.39
N GLU A 5 -20.18 50.80 31.37
CA GLU A 5 -20.40 49.76 30.38
C GLU A 5 -19.12 49.55 29.56
N LEU A 6 -18.47 48.38 29.73
CA LEU A 6 -17.38 47.94 28.86
C LEU A 6 -17.97 47.51 27.51
N ALA A 7 -17.82 48.37 26.50
CA ALA A 7 -18.02 47.97 25.11
C ALA A 7 -16.99 46.89 24.74
N ALA A 8 -17.45 45.69 24.46
CA ALA A 8 -16.64 44.63 23.87
C ALA A 8 -16.26 45.01 22.43
N PRO A 9 -14.98 44.94 22.03
CA PRO A 9 -14.63 45.09 20.63
C PRO A 9 -15.12 43.87 19.84
N THR A 10 -16.07 44.10 18.95
CA THR A 10 -16.53 43.15 17.93
C THR A 10 -15.34 42.76 17.05
N SER A 11 -14.77 41.58 17.28
CA SER A 11 -13.76 41.00 16.40
C SER A 11 -14.42 40.61 15.07
N GLN A 12 -14.23 41.44 14.04
CA GLN A 12 -14.49 41.04 12.66
C GLN A 12 -13.48 39.95 12.25
N PRO A 13 -13.90 38.97 11.41
CA PRO A 13 -13.03 37.89 10.98
C PRO A 13 -11.95 38.42 10.03
N CYS A 14 -10.69 38.09 10.33
CA CYS A 14 -9.58 38.29 9.42
C CYS A 14 -9.73 37.32 8.25
N SER A 15 -10.49 37.70 7.23
CA SER A 15 -10.48 37.05 5.93
C SER A 15 -9.30 37.60 5.14
N GLU A 16 -8.09 37.17 5.46
CA GLU A 16 -6.97 37.20 4.52
C GLU A 16 -7.22 36.15 3.44
N GLN A 17 -8.00 36.53 2.42
CA GLN A 17 -7.99 35.84 1.14
C GLN A 17 -6.61 36.01 0.51
N SER A 18 -5.71 35.08 0.82
CA SER A 18 -4.47 34.90 0.07
C SER A 18 -4.84 34.56 -1.37
N GLY A 19 -4.39 35.36 -2.34
CA GLY A 19 -4.54 35.02 -3.76
C GLY A 19 -3.91 33.66 -4.10
N PRO A 20 -4.19 33.08 -5.28
CA PRO A 20 -3.59 31.81 -5.66
C PRO A 20 -2.07 31.94 -5.61
N GLY A 21 -1.42 31.13 -4.77
CA GLY A 21 0.04 31.12 -4.61
C GLY A 21 0.76 30.80 -5.91
N ALA A 22 2.09 30.89 -5.92
CA ALA A 22 2.87 30.62 -7.13
C ALA A 22 2.58 29.20 -7.70
N PRO A 23 2.71 29.00 -9.03
CA PRO A 23 2.43 27.71 -9.65
C PRO A 23 3.27 26.58 -9.04
N GLN A 24 2.62 25.47 -8.70
CA GLN A 24 3.27 24.31 -8.10
C GLN A 24 3.49 23.20 -9.13
N SER A 25 4.63 22.52 -9.03
CA SER A 25 4.91 21.23 -9.66
C SER A 25 5.36 20.23 -8.61
N TRP A 26 4.82 19.00 -8.60
CA TRP A 26 5.15 18.01 -7.56
C TRP A 26 5.96 16.84 -8.12
N THR A 27 6.88 16.32 -7.31
CA THR A 27 7.50 15.02 -7.53
C THR A 27 7.09 14.11 -6.38
N VAL A 28 6.48 12.97 -6.71
CA VAL A 28 5.95 12.00 -5.75
C VAL A 28 6.77 10.73 -5.87
N SER A 29 7.33 10.27 -4.76
CA SER A 29 8.11 9.03 -4.67
C SER A 29 7.65 8.14 -3.54
N VAL A 30 7.89 6.84 -3.67
CA VAL A 30 7.62 5.87 -2.60
C VAL A 30 8.71 5.98 -1.54
N ALA A 31 8.35 6.40 -0.33
CA ALA A 31 9.26 6.44 0.82
C ALA A 31 9.35 5.07 1.50
N ASN A 32 8.21 4.40 1.66
CA ASN A 32 8.12 3.06 2.24
C ASN A 32 6.91 2.33 1.66
N ALA A 33 7.00 1.01 1.51
CA ALA A 33 5.90 0.18 1.07
C ALA A 33 5.94 -1.21 1.71
N LYS A 34 4.77 -1.73 2.07
CA LYS A 34 4.65 -3.05 2.71
C LYS A 34 3.41 -3.79 2.22
N TYR A 35 3.58 -5.08 1.95
CA TYR A 35 2.46 -5.98 1.66
C TYR A 35 1.87 -6.56 2.95
N HIS A 36 0.54 -6.57 3.01
CA HIS A 36 -0.25 -7.27 4.02
C HIS A 36 -1.17 -8.26 3.33
N TRP A 37 -1.28 -9.48 3.83
CA TRP A 37 -2.17 -10.48 3.24
C TRP A 37 -3.61 -10.29 3.73
N TYR A 38 -4.43 -9.64 2.90
CA TYR A 38 -5.79 -9.25 3.27
C TYR A 38 -6.69 -10.43 3.62
N ASP A 39 -6.54 -11.56 2.93
CA ASP A 39 -7.36 -12.76 3.20
C ASP A 39 -7.14 -13.29 4.62
N LEU A 40 -5.97 -13.02 5.22
CA LEU A 40 -5.70 -13.35 6.62
C LEU A 40 -6.37 -12.41 7.63
N VAL A 41 -6.97 -11.32 7.17
CA VAL A 41 -7.70 -10.37 8.02
C VAL A 41 -9.21 -10.49 7.76
N ALA A 42 -9.60 -10.59 6.49
CA ALA A 42 -10.99 -10.70 6.09
C ALA A 42 -11.65 -12.04 6.47
N GLY A 43 -10.86 -13.11 6.65
CA GLY A 43 -11.36 -14.47 6.87
C GLY A 43 -11.23 -15.03 8.30
N PHE A 44 -10.76 -14.26 9.29
CA PHE A 44 -10.42 -14.79 10.62
C PHE A 44 -11.48 -14.53 11.71
N PRO A 45 -11.56 -15.40 12.74
CA PRO A 45 -12.32 -15.13 13.96
C PRO A 45 -11.82 -13.85 14.65
N GLN A 46 -12.69 -13.21 15.43
CA GLN A 46 -12.47 -11.87 15.98
C GLN A 46 -11.24 -11.71 16.89
N ALA A 47 -10.59 -12.79 17.33
CA ALA A 47 -9.39 -12.74 18.17
C ALA A 47 -8.38 -13.87 17.82
N PRO A 48 -7.22 -13.56 17.22
CA PRO A 48 -6.14 -14.54 17.02
C PRO A 48 -5.48 -14.94 18.35
N ASP A 49 -5.10 -16.21 18.50
CA ASP A 49 -4.41 -16.71 19.70
C ASP A 49 -2.94 -16.26 19.72
N ILE A 50 -2.60 -15.31 20.60
CA ILE A 50 -1.24 -14.77 20.73
C ILE A 50 -0.23 -15.77 21.31
N ARG A 51 -0.69 -16.91 21.86
CA ARG A 51 0.20 -17.98 22.33
C ARG A 51 0.78 -18.76 21.15
N ASP A 52 0.03 -18.85 20.06
CA ASP A 52 0.47 -19.44 18.79
C ASP A 52 1.34 -18.46 17.98
N PRO A 53 2.52 -18.88 17.48
CA PRO A 53 3.30 -18.12 16.50
C PRO A 53 2.48 -17.54 15.33
N ILE A 54 1.52 -18.31 14.78
CA ILE A 54 0.68 -17.83 13.67
C ILE A 54 -0.28 -16.74 14.15
N GLY A 55 -0.92 -16.91 15.30
CA GLY A 55 -1.79 -15.88 15.86
C GLY A 55 -1.03 -14.60 16.24
N ARG A 56 0.22 -14.68 16.70
CA ARG A 56 1.10 -13.50 16.86
C ARG A 56 1.38 -12.80 15.54
N TYR A 57 1.67 -13.57 14.49
CA TYR A 57 1.89 -13.01 13.15
C TYR A 57 0.67 -12.22 12.68
N GLN A 58 -0.53 -12.79 12.82
CA GLN A 58 -1.79 -12.16 12.43
C GLN A 58 -2.09 -10.92 13.26
N ARG A 59 -1.90 -10.99 14.58
CA ARG A 59 -2.12 -9.85 15.47
C ARG A 59 -1.19 -8.69 15.14
N ARG A 60 0.07 -8.97 14.82
CA ARG A 60 1.03 -7.94 14.36
C ARG A 60 0.56 -7.30 13.05
N MET A 61 0.14 -8.10 12.06
CA MET A 61 -0.38 -7.57 10.81
C MET A 61 -1.60 -6.67 11.03
N GLN A 62 -2.54 -7.10 11.88
CA GLN A 62 -3.70 -6.29 12.26
C GLN A 62 -3.28 -4.97 12.89
N PHE A 63 -2.36 -4.99 13.85
CA PHE A 63 -1.86 -3.77 14.50
C PHE A 63 -1.19 -2.81 13.51
N GLU A 64 -0.41 -3.34 12.57
CA GLU A 64 0.22 -2.54 11.52
C GLU A 64 -0.81 -1.88 10.60
N LEU A 65 -1.88 -2.59 10.23
CA LEU A 65 -2.97 -2.03 9.44
C LEU A 65 -3.81 -1.01 10.23
N GLU A 66 -4.05 -1.25 11.52
CA GLU A 66 -4.71 -0.29 12.42
C GLU A 66 -3.87 0.99 12.55
N ALA A 67 -2.55 0.87 12.73
CA ALA A 67 -1.64 2.00 12.75
C ALA A 67 -1.61 2.75 11.42
N ALA A 68 -1.61 2.03 10.29
CA ALA A 68 -1.71 2.62 8.96
C ALA A 68 -3.05 3.32 8.73
N SER A 69 -4.15 2.84 9.32
CA SER A 69 -5.46 3.50 9.20
C SER A 69 -5.58 4.83 9.94
N ALA A 70 -4.66 5.11 10.87
CA ALA A 70 -4.56 6.42 11.48
C ALA A 70 -3.79 7.42 10.58
N GLN A 71 -3.03 6.94 9.59
CA GLN A 71 -2.19 7.76 8.71
C GLN A 71 -2.85 7.97 7.33
N ARG A 72 -2.44 9.03 6.63
CA ARG A 72 -2.84 9.33 5.25
C ARG A 72 -1.91 8.64 4.25
N HIS A 73 -1.89 7.31 4.24
CA HIS A 73 -1.17 6.52 3.25
C HIS A 73 -2.09 6.09 2.10
N LEU A 74 -1.50 5.68 0.98
CA LEU A 74 -2.23 5.00 -0.08
C LEU A 74 -2.05 3.50 0.03
N PHE A 75 -3.04 2.73 -0.41
CA PHE A 75 -2.89 1.29 -0.58
C PHE A 75 -3.34 0.85 -1.97
N PHE A 76 -2.70 -0.21 -2.49
CA PHE A 76 -3.20 -0.95 -3.64
C PHE A 76 -3.76 -2.30 -3.17
N ALA A 77 -4.98 -2.63 -3.58
CA ALA A 77 -5.44 -4.01 -3.53
C ALA A 77 -4.85 -4.75 -4.73
N VAL A 78 -4.00 -5.73 -4.42
CA VAL A 78 -3.27 -6.52 -5.40
C VAL A 78 -3.76 -7.95 -5.33
N ILE A 79 -4.18 -8.51 -6.46
CA ILE A 79 -4.49 -9.94 -6.56
C ILE A 79 -3.31 -10.69 -7.17
N ARG A 80 -3.09 -11.91 -6.66
CA ARG A 80 -2.09 -12.85 -7.18
C ARG A 80 -2.70 -14.24 -7.26
N PRO A 81 -2.31 -15.08 -8.24
CA PRO A 81 -2.70 -16.49 -8.23
C PRO A 81 -2.48 -17.10 -6.86
N ARG A 82 -3.46 -17.88 -6.40
CA ARG A 82 -3.43 -18.48 -5.07
C ARG A 82 -2.19 -19.35 -4.89
N VAL A 83 -1.46 -19.20 -3.79
CA VAL A 83 -0.32 -20.09 -3.48
C VAL A 83 -0.46 -20.66 -2.09
N ARG A 84 -0.32 -21.99 -1.94
CA ARG A 84 -0.36 -22.68 -0.64
C ARG A 84 0.84 -23.60 -0.51
N PHE A 85 1.23 -23.93 0.72
CA PHE A 85 2.15 -25.04 0.95
C PHE A 85 1.44 -26.37 0.72
N ASP A 86 2.09 -27.29 0.02
CA ASP A 86 1.60 -28.66 -0.11
C ASP A 86 1.90 -29.44 1.18
N ILE A 87 0.91 -29.55 2.07
CA ILE A 87 1.04 -30.27 3.33
C ILE A 87 1.26 -31.78 3.16
N LYS A 88 0.94 -32.35 1.99
CA LYS A 88 1.17 -33.76 1.66
C LYS A 88 2.55 -33.96 1.03
N GLY A 89 3.16 -32.89 0.53
CA GLY A 89 4.50 -32.88 -0.05
C GLY A 89 5.58 -33.04 1.02
N ALA A 90 6.69 -33.67 0.63
CA ALA A 90 7.84 -33.82 1.52
C ALA A 90 8.68 -32.54 1.54
N VAL A 91 8.96 -32.04 2.74
CA VAL A 91 9.96 -30.99 2.96
C VAL A 91 11.36 -31.62 2.82
N GLN A 92 12.22 -31.00 2.02
CA GLN A 92 13.56 -31.51 1.75
C GLN A 92 14.65 -30.56 2.25
N TRP A 93 15.77 -31.13 2.68
CA TRP A 93 16.93 -30.38 3.13
C TRP A 93 18.12 -30.68 2.23
N GLY A 94 18.90 -29.65 1.90
CA GLY A 94 20.21 -29.82 1.28
C GLY A 94 21.16 -30.57 2.22
N PHE A 95 21.95 -31.48 1.66
CA PHE A 95 22.76 -32.45 2.41
C PHE A 95 23.82 -31.84 3.36
N PHE A 96 24.29 -30.61 3.09
CA PHE A 96 25.26 -29.89 3.94
C PHE A 96 24.92 -28.41 4.18
N SER A 97 23.68 -28.01 3.98
CA SER A 97 23.29 -26.60 4.02
C SER A 97 21.93 -26.39 4.65
N LEU A 98 21.67 -25.17 5.12
CA LEU A 98 20.34 -24.74 5.54
C LEU A 98 19.43 -24.37 4.35
N LYS A 99 19.65 -25.03 3.21
CA LYS A 99 18.76 -24.95 2.06
C LYS A 99 17.56 -25.85 2.32
N LEU A 100 16.42 -25.22 2.47
CA LEU A 100 15.13 -25.82 2.73
C LEU A 100 14.28 -25.75 1.47
N THR A 101 13.86 -26.89 0.94
CA THR A 101 12.91 -26.95 -0.17
C THR A 101 11.51 -27.20 0.38
N LEU A 102 10.62 -26.25 0.12
CA LEU A 102 9.22 -26.27 0.52
C LEU A 102 8.34 -26.59 -0.70
N PRO A 103 7.46 -27.58 -0.60
CA PRO A 103 6.53 -27.90 -1.69
C PRO A 103 5.35 -26.91 -1.69
N LEU A 104 4.91 -26.51 -2.88
CA LEU A 104 3.88 -25.50 -3.11
C LEU A 104 2.77 -26.04 -4.03
N LEU A 105 1.57 -25.49 -3.85
CA LEU A 105 0.43 -25.62 -4.75
C LEU A 105 0.11 -24.24 -5.31
N MET A 106 0.07 -24.11 -6.63
CA MET A 106 -0.17 -22.83 -7.30
C MET A 106 -1.46 -22.82 -8.12
N GLY A 107 -2.20 -21.71 -8.02
CA GLY A 107 -3.39 -21.44 -8.80
C GLY A 107 -4.61 -22.26 -8.38
N ALA A 108 -5.65 -22.17 -9.21
CA ALA A 108 -6.89 -22.91 -9.04
C ALA A 108 -6.72 -24.42 -9.23
N ASP A 109 -5.83 -24.80 -10.13
CA ASP A 109 -5.57 -26.21 -10.50
C ASP A 109 -4.63 -26.92 -9.52
N GLU A 110 -4.18 -26.22 -8.47
CA GLU A 110 -3.23 -26.73 -7.46
C GLU A 110 -1.96 -27.33 -8.11
N ALA A 111 -1.42 -26.64 -9.11
CA ALA A 111 -0.22 -27.08 -9.80
C ALA A 111 0.94 -27.22 -8.80
N ARG A 112 1.54 -28.41 -8.76
CA ARG A 112 2.63 -28.73 -7.82
C ARG A 112 3.91 -28.07 -8.24
N GLU A 113 4.46 -27.28 -7.33
CA GLU A 113 5.69 -26.53 -7.50
C GLU A 113 6.55 -26.67 -6.25
N SER A 114 7.75 -26.10 -6.26
CA SER A 114 8.58 -26.03 -5.06
C SER A 114 9.39 -24.74 -5.02
N ILE A 115 9.77 -24.34 -3.80
CA ILE A 115 10.69 -23.23 -3.58
C ILE A 115 11.81 -23.69 -2.67
N THR A 116 13.05 -23.41 -3.08
CA THR A 116 14.23 -23.64 -2.24
C THR A 116 14.67 -22.31 -1.66
N ILE A 117 14.69 -22.23 -0.32
CA ILE A 117 15.13 -21.07 0.43
C ILE A 117 16.39 -21.41 1.22
N GLU A 118 17.28 -20.43 1.37
CA GLU A 118 18.48 -20.57 2.19
C GLU A 118 18.27 -19.87 3.53
N LEU A 119 18.17 -20.66 4.61
CA LEU A 119 17.93 -20.14 5.94
C LEU A 119 19.25 -19.71 6.60
N LYS A 120 19.19 -18.64 7.39
CA LYS A 120 20.26 -18.23 8.28
C LYS A 120 19.87 -18.58 9.70
N VAL A 121 20.82 -19.11 10.49
CA VAL A 121 20.57 -19.43 11.90
C VAL A 121 20.36 -18.11 12.67
N PRO A 122 19.19 -17.90 13.30
CA PRO A 122 18.97 -16.72 14.14
C PRO A 122 19.90 -16.71 15.34
N PHE A 123 20.28 -15.52 15.82
CA PHE A 123 21.15 -15.38 17.00
C PHE A 123 20.56 -16.03 18.26
N ALA A 124 19.23 -15.97 18.44
CA ALA A 124 18.52 -16.55 19.58
C ALA A 124 18.20 -18.05 19.42
N ALA A 125 18.67 -18.71 18.36
CA ALA A 125 18.41 -20.12 18.12
C ALA A 125 19.22 -21.00 19.09
N THR A 126 18.58 -22.04 19.64
CA THR A 126 19.27 -23.07 20.43
C THR A 126 19.59 -24.32 19.62
N MET A 127 19.04 -24.43 18.40
CA MET A 127 19.31 -25.49 17.43
C MET A 127 19.98 -24.95 16.18
N LYS A 128 20.90 -25.73 15.60
CA LYS A 128 21.55 -25.38 14.32
C LYS A 128 20.64 -25.56 13.10
N LYS A 129 19.59 -26.36 13.22
CA LYS A 129 18.62 -26.69 12.17
C LYS A 129 17.22 -26.72 12.80
N PRO A 130 16.23 -26.02 12.23
CA PRO A 130 14.90 -25.95 12.82
C PRO A 130 14.07 -27.18 12.46
N THR A 131 13.11 -27.52 13.33
CA THR A 131 11.99 -28.39 12.96
C THR A 131 10.99 -27.57 12.14
N VAL A 132 10.49 -28.14 11.03
CA VAL A 132 9.61 -27.46 10.08
C VAL A 132 8.21 -28.03 10.19
N THR A 133 7.23 -27.16 10.41
CA THR A 133 5.80 -27.51 10.37
C THR A 133 5.12 -26.70 9.28
N LEU A 134 4.31 -27.35 8.45
CA LEU A 134 3.56 -26.70 7.39
C LEU A 134 2.06 -26.69 7.70
N THR A 135 1.45 -25.55 7.40
CA THR A 135 0.00 -25.39 7.18
C THR A 135 -0.18 -24.85 5.76
N PRO A 136 -1.39 -24.85 5.18
CA PRO A 136 -1.57 -24.34 3.82
C PRO A 136 -1.06 -22.90 3.62
N ASN A 137 -1.16 -22.05 4.64
CA ASN A 137 -0.80 -20.63 4.53
C ASN A 137 0.57 -20.30 5.15
N PHE A 138 1.07 -21.12 6.08
CA PHE A 138 2.24 -20.80 6.90
C PHE A 138 3.24 -21.95 6.98
N VAL A 139 4.52 -21.58 7.04
CA VAL A 139 5.61 -22.43 7.50
C VAL A 139 6.07 -21.93 8.87
N THR A 140 6.16 -22.84 9.82
CA THR A 140 6.69 -22.58 11.16
C THR A 140 8.05 -23.24 11.30
N LEU A 141 9.06 -22.45 11.64
CA LEU A 141 10.43 -22.87 11.89
C LEU A 141 10.70 -22.83 13.39
N ASN A 142 10.87 -24.00 14.01
CA ASN A 142 11.19 -24.12 15.43
C ASN A 142 12.68 -24.36 15.61
N TRP A 143 13.40 -23.34 16.07
CA TRP A 143 14.83 -23.35 16.36
C TRP A 143 15.14 -23.72 17.83
N GLY A 144 14.19 -24.31 18.54
CA GLY A 144 14.24 -24.63 19.97
C GLY A 144 13.76 -23.45 20.82
N GLY A 145 14.67 -22.56 21.21
CA GLY A 145 14.35 -21.37 22.03
C GLY A 145 13.61 -20.25 21.27
N LEU A 146 13.51 -20.36 19.95
CA LEU A 146 12.85 -19.40 19.07
C LEU A 146 11.94 -20.14 18.08
N ILE A 147 10.71 -19.64 17.93
CA ILE A 147 9.76 -20.15 16.95
C ILE A 147 9.34 -19.00 16.05
N GLU A 148 9.60 -19.15 14.75
CA GLU A 148 9.24 -18.18 13.72
C GLU A 148 8.13 -18.76 12.84
N ALA A 149 7.16 -17.93 12.48
CA ALA A 149 6.12 -18.29 11.52
C ALA A 149 6.17 -17.31 10.35
N PHE A 150 6.18 -17.86 9.14
CA PHE A 150 6.17 -17.12 7.89
C PHE A 150 4.97 -17.55 7.08
N SER A 151 4.22 -16.59 6.55
CA SER A 151 3.24 -16.89 5.52
C SER A 151 3.94 -17.30 4.22
N VAL A 152 3.21 -17.99 3.35
CA VAL A 152 3.70 -18.32 1.99
C VAL A 152 4.14 -17.06 1.24
N HIS A 153 3.45 -15.93 1.42
CA HIS A 153 3.83 -14.68 0.77
C HIS A 153 5.03 -14.00 1.42
N ASP A 154 5.33 -14.22 2.70
CA ASP A 154 6.59 -13.74 3.28
C ASP A 154 7.77 -14.52 2.69
N ILE A 155 7.60 -15.83 2.50
CA ILE A 155 8.62 -16.67 1.87
C ILE A 155 8.88 -16.20 0.42
N LEU A 156 7.82 -15.96 -0.35
CA LEU A 156 7.95 -15.52 -1.74
C LEU A 156 8.47 -14.07 -1.87
N GLN A 157 8.28 -13.20 -0.86
CA GLN A 157 8.82 -11.84 -0.89
C GLN A 157 10.29 -11.78 -0.48
N ASN A 158 10.68 -12.52 0.55
CA ASN A 158 11.98 -12.35 1.19
C ASN A 158 13.08 -13.28 0.63
N TYR A 159 12.70 -14.34 -0.10
CA TYR A 159 13.65 -15.30 -0.63
C TYR A 159 13.62 -15.33 -2.16
N ALA A 160 14.81 -15.35 -2.77
CA ALA A 160 14.95 -15.40 -4.21
C ALA A 160 14.32 -16.67 -4.80
N HIS A 161 13.49 -16.50 -5.82
CA HIS A 161 12.84 -17.61 -6.52
C HIS A 161 12.61 -17.31 -8.00
N ALA A 162 12.44 -18.35 -8.81
CA ALA A 162 12.20 -18.23 -10.24
C ALA A 162 10.71 -18.07 -10.62
N LEU A 163 9.79 -18.27 -9.66
CA LEU A 163 8.35 -18.22 -9.92
C LEU A 163 7.91 -16.85 -10.46
N LYS A 164 7.28 -16.85 -11.65
CA LYS A 164 6.82 -15.64 -12.35
C LYS A 164 5.34 -15.37 -12.05
N ILE A 165 5.02 -15.17 -10.78
CA ILE A 165 3.65 -14.92 -10.34
C ILE A 165 3.32 -13.43 -10.53
N PRO A 166 2.29 -13.06 -11.31
CA PRO A 166 1.93 -11.67 -11.55
C PRO A 166 1.27 -11.02 -10.32
N SER A 167 1.58 -9.75 -10.08
CA SER A 167 0.90 -8.88 -9.11
C SER A 167 -0.03 -7.91 -9.84
N LYS A 168 -1.33 -8.17 -9.84
CA LYS A 168 -2.31 -7.31 -10.53
C LYS A 168 -2.99 -6.37 -9.55
N VAL A 169 -2.76 -5.07 -9.71
CA VAL A 169 -3.52 -4.02 -9.03
C VAL A 169 -4.94 -4.02 -9.57
N VAL A 170 -5.91 -4.15 -8.67
CA VAL A 170 -7.35 -4.14 -9.00
C VAL A 170 -8.09 -2.98 -8.35
N HIS A 171 -7.48 -2.34 -7.34
CA HIS A 171 -8.05 -1.19 -6.68
C HIS A 171 -6.97 -0.33 -6.02
N VAL A 172 -7.20 0.98 -6.00
CA VAL A 172 -6.40 1.98 -5.30
C VAL A 172 -7.30 2.69 -4.29
N GLY A 173 -6.82 2.86 -3.06
CA GLY A 173 -7.54 3.59 -2.02
C GLY A 173 -6.61 4.24 -1.00
N GLN A 174 -7.20 4.92 -0.02
CA GLN A 174 -6.47 5.55 1.09
C GLN A 174 -6.64 4.73 2.37
N THR A 175 -5.60 4.68 3.20
CA THR A 175 -5.65 3.89 4.45
C THR A 175 -6.50 4.55 5.52
N ARG A 176 -6.61 5.89 5.52
CA ARG A 176 -7.32 6.64 6.55
C ARG A 176 -8.77 6.17 6.67
N ASP A 177 -9.10 5.67 7.85
CA ASP A 177 -10.41 5.07 8.13
C ASP A 177 -10.71 5.23 9.63
N ASP A 178 -11.53 6.24 9.97
CA ASP A 178 -11.81 6.61 11.35
C ASP A 178 -12.54 5.48 12.13
N ASP A 179 -13.17 4.54 11.43
CA ASP A 179 -13.85 3.38 12.03
C ASP A 179 -12.93 2.13 12.16
N ALA A 180 -11.68 2.25 11.69
CA ALA A 180 -10.69 1.18 11.63
C ALA A 180 -11.22 -0.08 10.92
N ARG A 181 -12.05 0.08 9.90
CA ARG A 181 -12.62 -1.03 9.10
C ARG A 181 -11.53 -1.72 8.28
N LEU A 182 -10.51 -1.00 7.81
CA LEU A 182 -9.37 -1.56 7.09
C LEU A 182 -8.63 -2.61 7.94
N GLY A 183 -8.20 -2.24 9.15
CA GLY A 183 -7.52 -3.15 10.08
C GLY A 183 -8.39 -4.33 10.55
N LYS A 184 -9.71 -4.16 10.55
CA LYS A 184 -10.69 -5.22 10.87
C LYS A 184 -11.10 -6.07 9.67
N GLY A 185 -10.58 -5.81 8.46
CA GLY A 185 -10.97 -6.54 7.24
C GLY A 185 -12.43 -6.28 6.80
N ARG A 186 -12.98 -5.12 7.16
CA ARG A 186 -14.38 -4.72 6.99
C ARG A 186 -14.58 -3.57 6.02
N LEU A 187 -13.56 -3.18 5.27
CA LEU A 187 -13.71 -2.13 4.26
C LEU A 187 -14.60 -2.66 3.11
N PRO A 188 -15.77 -2.06 2.83
CA PRO A 188 -16.75 -2.64 1.90
C PRO A 188 -16.22 -2.84 0.47
N ALA A 189 -15.36 -1.94 -0.01
CA ALA A 189 -14.72 -2.09 -1.32
C ALA A 189 -13.84 -3.35 -1.38
N LEU A 190 -13.01 -3.57 -0.36
CA LEU A 190 -12.14 -4.74 -0.28
C LEU A 190 -12.90 -6.03 -0.01
N GLN A 191 -13.97 -6.00 0.78
CA GLN A 191 -14.82 -7.18 0.97
C GLN A 191 -15.48 -7.65 -0.33
N ARG A 192 -15.97 -6.71 -1.15
CA ARG A 192 -16.50 -7.04 -2.48
C ARG A 192 -15.44 -7.63 -3.40
N LEU A 193 -14.24 -7.03 -3.42
CA LEU A 193 -13.11 -7.54 -4.23
C LEU A 193 -12.67 -8.92 -3.77
N HIS A 194 -12.54 -9.13 -2.45
CA HIS A 194 -12.21 -10.44 -1.88
C HIS A 194 -13.26 -11.48 -2.28
N ALA A 195 -14.55 -11.18 -2.13
CA ALA A 195 -15.63 -12.09 -2.54
C ALA A 195 -15.61 -12.43 -4.05
N GLN A 196 -15.16 -11.49 -4.90
CA GLN A 196 -15.05 -11.69 -6.35
C GLN A 196 -13.86 -12.57 -6.74
N HIS A 197 -12.78 -12.57 -5.97
CA HIS A 197 -11.49 -13.14 -6.38
C HIS A 197 -10.99 -14.32 -5.53
N SER A 198 -11.48 -14.48 -4.29
CA SER A 198 -10.93 -15.40 -3.27
C SER A 198 -10.88 -16.88 -3.68
N GLY A 199 -11.68 -17.30 -4.65
CA GLY A 199 -11.65 -18.68 -5.16
C GLY A 199 -10.33 -19.03 -5.86
N HIS A 200 -9.75 -18.09 -6.60
CA HIS A 200 -8.61 -18.34 -7.49
C HIS A 200 -7.38 -17.48 -7.17
N PHE A 201 -7.57 -16.40 -6.43
CA PHE A 201 -6.54 -15.41 -6.16
C PHE A 201 -6.44 -15.11 -4.66
N ASP A 202 -5.21 -14.88 -4.22
CA ASP A 202 -4.94 -14.24 -2.94
C ASP A 202 -5.03 -12.73 -3.09
N THR A 203 -5.65 -12.05 -2.12
CA THR A 203 -5.74 -10.59 -2.06
C THR A 203 -4.72 -10.05 -1.08
N LEU A 204 -3.87 -9.14 -1.55
CA LEU A 204 -2.86 -8.43 -0.78
C LEU A 204 -3.17 -6.94 -0.75
N LEU A 205 -2.77 -6.26 0.32
CA LEU A 205 -2.73 -4.81 0.40
C LEU A 205 -1.28 -4.36 0.36
N LEU A 206 -0.91 -3.63 -0.69
CA LEU A 206 0.36 -2.90 -0.74
C LEU A 206 0.12 -1.51 -0.15
N VAL A 207 0.41 -1.33 1.14
CA VAL A 207 0.32 -0.05 1.84
C VAL A 207 1.60 0.74 1.57
N GLN A 208 1.47 2.00 1.20
CA GLN A 208 2.55 2.84 0.69
C GLN A 208 2.52 4.21 1.36
N GLN A 209 3.65 4.56 1.97
CA GLN A 209 3.95 5.92 2.39
C GLN A 209 4.62 6.64 1.21
N LEU A 210 4.01 7.76 0.81
CA LEU A 210 4.49 8.59 -0.29
C LEU A 210 5.13 9.86 0.25
N GLU A 211 6.24 10.24 -0.37
CA GLU A 211 6.88 11.54 -0.17
C GLU A 211 6.49 12.46 -1.33
N VAL A 212 6.08 13.69 -1.01
CA VAL A 212 5.70 14.70 -2.00
C VAL A 212 6.65 15.87 -1.86
N GLN A 213 7.47 16.08 -2.90
CA GLN A 213 8.36 17.22 -3.00
C GLN A 213 7.72 18.28 -3.89
N VAL A 214 7.50 19.48 -3.35
CA VAL A 214 6.89 20.58 -4.09
C VAL A 214 7.94 21.54 -4.62
N SER A 215 7.97 21.72 -5.94
CA SER A 215 8.70 22.80 -6.61
C SER A 215 7.76 23.98 -6.82
N CYS A 216 8.01 25.08 -6.12
CA CYS A 216 7.23 26.31 -6.17
C CYS A 216 8.15 27.50 -5.85
N ALA A 217 7.89 28.67 -6.43
CA ALA A 217 8.65 29.89 -6.11
C ALA A 217 8.50 30.32 -4.64
N ASP A 218 7.35 30.03 -4.04
CA ASP A 218 7.05 30.33 -2.64
C ASP A 218 7.60 29.26 -1.66
N GLY A 219 8.31 28.25 -2.17
CA GLY A 219 8.77 27.09 -1.40
C GLY A 219 7.67 26.04 -1.18
N ASP A 220 8.02 24.95 -0.49
CA ASP A 220 7.06 23.87 -0.19
C ASP A 220 6.05 24.34 0.88
N PRO A 221 4.73 24.27 0.62
CA PRO A 221 3.70 24.58 1.61
C PRO A 221 3.86 23.84 2.93
N ALA A 222 4.48 22.66 2.96
CA ALA A 222 4.73 21.90 4.18
C ALA A 222 5.69 22.62 5.15
N GLY A 223 6.57 23.49 4.65
CA GLY A 223 7.47 24.30 5.49
C GLY A 223 6.88 25.62 5.98
N ALA A 224 5.66 25.98 5.56
CA ALA A 224 5.03 27.24 5.92
C ALA A 224 4.48 27.21 7.36
N ALA A 225 4.60 28.33 8.09
CA ALA A 225 4.16 28.44 9.48
C ALA A 225 2.68 28.05 9.70
N ARG A 226 1.81 28.34 8.73
CA ARG A 226 0.38 27.95 8.76
C ARG A 226 0.14 26.44 8.78
N ASN A 227 1.11 25.65 8.33
CA ASN A 227 1.06 24.18 8.28
C ASN A 227 1.98 23.53 9.32
N ALA A 228 2.51 24.30 10.27
CA ALA A 228 3.33 23.77 11.37
C ALA A 228 2.47 23.02 12.41
N ASP A 229 1.18 23.35 12.50
CA ASP A 229 0.24 22.63 13.37
C ASP A 229 -0.13 21.25 12.76
N PRO A 230 -0.22 20.17 13.57
CA PRO A 230 -0.53 18.83 13.07
C PRO A 230 -1.85 18.71 12.31
N VAL A 231 -2.88 19.49 12.65
CA VAL A 231 -4.18 19.45 11.98
C VAL A 231 -4.07 20.07 10.59
N ALA A 232 -3.37 21.19 10.48
CA ALA A 232 -3.12 21.84 9.20
C ALA A 232 -2.22 20.97 8.29
N ALA A 233 -1.22 20.30 8.87
CA ALA A 233 -0.37 19.35 8.16
C ALA A 233 -1.16 18.12 7.65
N ASP A 234 -2.07 17.55 8.46
CA ASP A 234 -2.93 16.43 8.02
C ASP A 234 -3.88 16.86 6.90
N ALA A 235 -4.49 18.07 7.00
CA ALA A 235 -5.36 18.61 5.96
C ALA A 235 -4.60 18.84 4.64
N LEU A 236 -3.37 19.34 4.70
CA LEU A 236 -2.50 19.46 3.53
C LEU A 236 -2.22 18.08 2.93
N GLN A 237 -1.85 17.10 3.76
CA GLN A 237 -1.54 15.75 3.33
C GLN A 237 -2.77 15.06 2.71
N GLU A 238 -3.96 15.24 3.27
CA GLU A 238 -5.23 14.75 2.72
C GLU A 238 -5.42 15.25 1.28
N THR A 239 -5.31 16.55 1.05
CA THR A 239 -5.49 17.11 -0.30
C THR A 239 -4.45 16.61 -1.31
N ARG A 240 -3.20 16.40 -0.87
CA ARG A 240 -2.15 15.81 -1.71
C ARG A 240 -2.47 14.36 -2.06
N MET A 241 -2.88 13.57 -1.07
CA MET A 241 -3.23 12.15 -1.29
C MET A 241 -4.47 12.00 -2.16
N GLU A 242 -5.47 12.88 -2.07
CA GLU A 242 -6.65 12.88 -2.97
C GLU A 242 -6.26 13.04 -4.45
N LEU A 243 -5.34 13.97 -4.76
CA LEU A 243 -4.86 14.21 -6.13
C LEU A 243 -4.02 13.05 -6.68
N ILE A 244 -3.17 12.47 -5.83
CA ILE A 244 -2.32 11.33 -6.20
C ILE A 244 -3.17 10.06 -6.38
N GLU A 245 -4.10 9.79 -5.47
CA GLU A 245 -5.06 8.70 -5.57
C GLU A 245 -5.86 8.80 -6.89
N ALA A 246 -6.35 10.00 -7.24
CA ALA A 246 -7.09 10.18 -8.48
C ALA A 246 -6.27 9.81 -9.74
N ALA A 247 -4.99 10.18 -9.79
CA ALA A 247 -4.11 9.77 -10.88
C ALA A 247 -3.88 8.25 -10.88
N LEU A 248 -3.61 7.65 -9.73
CA LEU A 248 -3.33 6.22 -9.63
C LEU A 248 -4.56 5.35 -9.94
N VAL A 249 -5.77 5.80 -9.56
CA VAL A 249 -7.03 5.19 -9.97
C VAL A 249 -7.19 5.28 -11.49
N SER A 250 -6.97 6.47 -12.08
CA SER A 250 -7.05 6.68 -13.54
C SER A 250 -6.09 5.74 -14.29
N TYR A 251 -4.87 5.58 -13.77
CA TYR A 251 -3.84 4.74 -14.36
C TYR A 251 -4.11 3.23 -14.21
N PHE A 252 -4.32 2.72 -12.99
CA PHE A 252 -4.44 1.29 -12.75
C PHE A 252 -5.86 0.75 -12.96
N GLU A 253 -6.90 1.46 -12.52
CA GLU A 253 -8.30 1.01 -12.63
C GLU A 253 -8.97 1.44 -13.95
N GLY A 254 -8.43 2.45 -14.64
CA GLY A 254 -8.95 2.99 -15.88
C GLY A 254 -10.19 3.88 -15.72
N ALA A 255 -10.72 4.39 -16.85
CA ALA A 255 -11.87 5.30 -16.90
C ALA A 255 -13.17 4.68 -16.35
N SER A 256 -13.23 3.35 -16.28
CA SER A 256 -14.37 2.56 -15.81
C SER A 256 -14.28 2.18 -14.33
N ALA A 257 -13.43 2.86 -13.53
CA ALA A 257 -13.27 2.64 -12.09
C ALA A 257 -14.64 2.33 -11.44
N ARG A 258 -14.80 1.05 -11.10
CA ARG A 258 -16.09 0.34 -11.12
C ARG A 258 -17.07 0.99 -10.13
N SER A 259 -18.33 1.11 -10.55
CA SER A 259 -19.49 1.49 -9.73
C SER A 259 -19.56 2.90 -9.13
N ARG A 260 -19.25 3.97 -9.90
CA ARG A 260 -19.61 5.35 -9.50
C ARG A 260 -20.79 5.88 -10.29
N THR A 261 -21.79 6.43 -9.60
CA THR A 261 -22.93 7.11 -10.23
C THR A 261 -22.47 8.37 -10.96
N ALA A 262 -23.26 8.87 -11.92
CA ALA A 262 -22.93 10.10 -12.64
C ALA A 262 -22.73 11.29 -11.69
N GLU A 263 -23.58 11.41 -10.67
CA GLU A 263 -23.49 12.45 -9.63
C GLU A 263 -22.17 12.41 -8.85
N GLN A 264 -21.74 11.21 -8.42
CA GLN A 264 -20.45 11.03 -7.73
C GLN A 264 -19.26 11.42 -8.60
N ARG A 265 -19.34 11.17 -9.92
CA ARG A 265 -18.30 11.60 -10.86
C ARG A 265 -18.24 13.13 -10.96
N THR A 266 -19.38 13.79 -11.06
CA THR A 266 -19.45 15.26 -11.12
C THR A 266 -18.93 15.90 -9.83
N LEU A 267 -19.33 15.40 -8.66
CA LEU A 267 -18.85 15.90 -7.37
C LEU A 267 -17.33 15.72 -7.23
N ARG A 268 -16.79 14.56 -7.63
CA ARG A 268 -15.34 14.32 -7.62
C ARG A 268 -14.61 15.22 -8.61
N ALA A 269 -15.17 15.45 -9.80
CA ALA A 269 -14.56 16.32 -10.79
C ALA A 269 -14.48 17.77 -10.29
N ALA A 270 -15.55 18.27 -9.67
CA ALA A 270 -15.57 19.57 -9.03
C ALA A 270 -14.56 19.66 -7.87
N ARG A 271 -14.45 18.61 -7.05
CA ARG A 271 -13.45 18.52 -5.96
C ARG A 271 -12.03 18.57 -6.50
N LEU A 272 -11.70 17.80 -7.53
CA LEU A 272 -10.36 17.79 -8.12
C LEU A 272 -10.00 19.13 -8.77
N ALA A 273 -10.94 19.77 -9.45
CA ALA A 273 -10.74 21.11 -9.99
C ALA A 273 -10.50 22.15 -8.87
N ALA A 274 -11.24 22.06 -7.77
CA ALA A 274 -11.04 22.93 -6.61
C ALA A 274 -9.66 22.70 -5.96
N LEU A 275 -9.22 21.45 -5.83
CA LEU A 275 -7.89 21.13 -5.31
C LEU A 275 -6.77 21.62 -6.24
N GLN A 276 -6.93 21.45 -7.56
CA GLN A 276 -5.99 21.99 -8.54
C GLN A 276 -5.84 23.51 -8.39
N ALA A 277 -6.96 24.22 -8.29
CA ALA A 277 -6.96 25.67 -8.11
C ALA A 277 -6.37 26.09 -6.75
N GLN A 278 -6.70 25.37 -5.68
CA GLN A 278 -6.18 25.62 -4.32
C GLN A 278 -4.65 25.53 -4.27
N HIS A 279 -4.07 24.54 -4.95
CA HIS A 279 -2.63 24.34 -5.00
C HIS A 279 -1.93 25.07 -6.14
N ASN A 280 -2.67 25.77 -7.01
CA ASN A 280 -2.17 26.27 -8.29
C ASN A 280 -1.32 25.20 -9.02
N LEU A 281 -1.82 23.96 -9.02
CA LEU A 281 -1.08 22.79 -9.47
C LEU A 281 -1.06 22.72 -11.00
N THR A 282 0.13 22.80 -11.57
CA THR A 282 0.33 22.74 -13.02
C THR A 282 0.50 21.31 -13.51
N GLN A 283 1.39 20.56 -12.87
CA GLN A 283 1.70 19.17 -13.20
C GLN A 283 2.33 18.46 -12.00
N TYR A 284 2.32 17.14 -12.01
CA TYR A 284 3.01 16.33 -11.02
C TYR A 284 3.51 15.04 -11.63
N THR A 285 4.65 14.56 -11.14
CA THR A 285 5.25 13.30 -11.55
C THR A 285 5.12 12.30 -10.42
N ILE A 286 4.72 11.06 -10.72
CA ILE A 286 4.68 9.96 -9.75
C ILE A 286 5.70 8.90 -10.16
N ASP A 287 6.69 8.63 -9.31
CA ASP A 287 7.65 7.55 -9.45
C ASP A 287 7.34 6.41 -8.46
N LEU A 288 6.68 5.37 -8.97
CA LEU A 288 6.43 4.14 -8.22
C LEU A 288 7.61 3.18 -8.39
N ARG A 289 8.68 3.43 -7.64
CA ARG A 289 9.82 2.53 -7.51
C ARG A 289 9.87 1.94 -6.10
N TYR A 290 9.88 0.63 -6.00
CA TYR A 290 9.91 -0.10 -4.73
C TYR A 290 11.28 -0.75 -4.47
N GLU A 291 11.64 -0.90 -3.19
CA GLU A 291 12.76 -1.74 -2.77
C GLU A 291 12.54 -3.18 -3.23
N ASP A 292 13.59 -3.91 -3.59
CA ASP A 292 13.47 -5.21 -4.28
C ASP A 292 12.73 -6.27 -3.45
N ALA A 293 11.52 -6.62 -3.87
CA ALA A 293 10.73 -7.75 -3.39
C ALA A 293 10.50 -8.79 -4.51
N GLY A 294 11.49 -8.92 -5.41
CA GLY A 294 11.45 -9.84 -6.53
C GLY A 294 10.28 -9.57 -7.46
N ARG A 295 9.45 -10.59 -7.71
CA ARG A 295 8.30 -10.49 -8.62
C ARG A 295 7.07 -9.81 -8.01
N TYR A 296 7.07 -9.49 -6.71
CA TYR A 296 5.96 -8.75 -6.11
C TYR A 296 5.81 -7.35 -6.67
N ASN A 297 6.92 -6.67 -6.91
CA ASN A 297 6.94 -5.29 -7.39
C ASN A 297 6.75 -5.16 -8.90
N TYR A 298 6.57 -6.26 -9.62
CA TYR A 298 6.17 -6.23 -11.03
C TYR A 298 4.66 -6.02 -11.10
N LEU A 299 4.24 -4.80 -10.79
CA LEU A 299 2.85 -4.41 -10.77
C LEU A 299 2.31 -4.31 -12.19
N CYS A 300 1.07 -4.74 -12.37
CA CYS A 300 0.29 -4.53 -13.59
C CYS A 300 -1.16 -4.23 -13.23
N SER A 301 -1.98 -3.91 -14.22
CA SER A 301 -3.43 -3.95 -14.07
C SER A 301 -4.07 -4.54 -15.33
N GLU A 302 -5.39 -4.38 -15.47
CA GLU A 302 -6.08 -4.72 -16.71
C GLU A 302 -5.67 -3.80 -17.88
N HIS A 303 -5.27 -2.56 -17.57
CA HIS A 303 -4.96 -1.53 -18.56
C HIS A 303 -3.45 -1.22 -18.64
N VAL A 304 -2.68 -1.66 -17.65
CA VAL A 304 -1.27 -1.32 -17.50
C VAL A 304 -0.42 -2.58 -17.59
N ALA A 305 0.59 -2.54 -18.48
CA ALA A 305 1.57 -3.61 -18.62
C ALA A 305 2.42 -3.81 -17.35
N SER A 306 2.90 -5.03 -17.15
CA SER A 306 3.73 -5.35 -15.99
C SER A 306 5.09 -4.64 -16.06
N ALA A 307 5.40 -3.85 -15.04
CA ALA A 307 6.67 -3.15 -14.92
C ALA A 307 7.16 -3.16 -13.47
N ARG A 308 8.49 -3.08 -13.29
CA ARG A 308 9.13 -2.93 -11.96
C ARG A 308 9.05 -1.49 -11.43
N GLN A 309 8.89 -0.53 -12.34
CA GLN A 309 8.78 0.89 -12.04
C GLN A 309 7.70 1.49 -12.94
N HIS A 310 6.80 2.28 -12.35
CA HIS A 310 5.85 3.08 -13.10
C HIS A 310 6.16 4.55 -12.87
N LEU A 311 6.68 5.22 -13.91
CA LEU A 311 6.93 6.66 -13.91
C LEU A 311 5.83 7.35 -14.70
N LEU A 312 5.12 8.27 -14.07
CA LEU A 312 3.89 8.85 -14.59
C LEU A 312 4.00 10.37 -14.62
N SER A 313 3.61 10.98 -15.74
CA SER A 313 3.32 12.41 -15.82
C SER A 313 1.82 12.60 -15.63
N CYS A 314 1.45 13.48 -14.70
CA CYS A 314 0.08 13.72 -14.33
C CYS A 314 -0.26 15.21 -14.36
N PHE A 315 -1.47 15.52 -14.78
CA PHE A 315 -2.06 16.85 -14.67
C PHE A 315 -3.57 16.74 -14.52
N ILE A 316 -4.21 17.79 -14.02
CA ILE A 316 -5.67 17.84 -13.91
C ILE A 316 -6.21 18.63 -15.10
N ALA A 317 -7.14 18.04 -15.85
CA ALA A 317 -7.89 18.69 -16.92
C ALA A 317 -9.35 18.25 -16.87
N ASP A 318 -10.27 19.19 -17.06
CA ASP A 318 -11.72 18.95 -17.01
C ASP A 318 -12.19 18.22 -15.73
N GLY A 319 -11.53 18.51 -14.60
CA GLY A 319 -11.79 17.86 -13.32
C GLY A 319 -11.36 16.38 -13.25
N GLN A 320 -10.55 15.91 -14.18
CA GLN A 320 -10.02 14.55 -14.22
C GLN A 320 -8.51 14.53 -14.14
N ALA A 321 -7.96 13.50 -13.49
CA ALA A 321 -6.53 13.25 -13.50
C ALA A 321 -6.13 12.56 -14.81
N MET A 322 -5.45 13.32 -15.66
CA MET A 322 -4.86 12.85 -16.91
C MET A 322 -3.49 12.27 -16.60
N VAL A 323 -3.24 11.04 -17.05
CA VAL A 323 -2.01 10.31 -16.74
C VAL A 323 -1.40 9.74 -18.00
N ALA A 324 -0.11 10.00 -18.19
CA ALA A 324 0.68 9.43 -19.26
C ALA A 324 1.93 8.73 -18.68
N PRO A 325 2.24 7.49 -19.09
CA PRO A 325 3.49 6.85 -18.70
C PRO A 325 4.67 7.59 -19.35
N LEU A 326 5.70 7.87 -18.55
CA LEU A 326 6.96 8.42 -19.02
C LEU A 326 7.96 7.28 -19.25
N PRO A 327 8.86 7.41 -20.23
CA PRO A 327 10.00 6.51 -20.33
C PRO A 327 10.86 6.68 -19.06
N PRO A 328 11.44 5.59 -18.52
CA PRO A 328 12.35 5.71 -17.40
C PRO A 328 13.53 6.61 -17.78
N PRO A 329 14.07 7.43 -16.85
CA PRO A 329 15.22 8.27 -17.14
C PRO A 329 16.37 7.39 -17.65
N ALA A 330 17.00 7.81 -18.75
CA ALA A 330 18.13 7.11 -19.33
C ALA A 330 19.18 6.89 -18.22
N LYS A 331 19.64 5.64 -18.05
CA LYS A 331 20.70 5.35 -17.08
C LYS A 331 21.87 6.29 -17.38
N PRO A 332 22.42 7.02 -16.40
CA PRO A 332 23.64 7.77 -16.62
C PRO A 332 24.68 6.77 -17.13
N GLY A 333 25.16 7.00 -18.34
CA GLY A 333 26.22 6.19 -18.93
C GLY A 333 27.38 6.15 -17.95
N LYS A 334 27.86 4.95 -17.62
CA LYS A 334 29.12 4.81 -16.89
C LYS A 334 30.20 5.48 -17.73
N GLY A 335 30.58 6.69 -17.35
CA GLY A 335 31.88 7.26 -17.68
C GLY A 335 32.97 6.56 -16.90
#